data_AF-A0A178VGD4-F1
#
_entry.id   AF-A0A178VGD4-F1
#
_cell.length_a   1.000
_cell.length_b   1.000
_cell.length_c   1.000
_cell.angle_alpha   90.00
_cell.angle_beta   90.00
_cell.angle_gamma   90.00
#
_symmetry.space_group_name_H-M   'P 1'
#
loop_
_entity.id
_entity.type
_entity.pdbx_description
1 polymer ?
#
loop_
_entity_poly.entity_id
_entity_poly.type
_entity_poly.pdbx_seq_one_letter_code
_entity_poly.pdbx_strand_id
1 'polypeptide(L)' 'MEKVVDLFGVGEANSQKLLEGGKDLSEIQQGLFIGSVAEANNKDFLKSSNITHVLTVAVALAPPYPDDFVYKVIEG' A
#
# COMPACT_ATOMS: atom_id res chain seq x y z
N MET A 1 4.74 -24.61 1.99
CA MET A 1 3.99 -23.35 2.20
C MET A 1 4.81 -22.41 3.08
N GLU A 2 6.14 -22.48 2.92
CA GLU A 2 7.18 -21.84 3.72
C GLU A 2 8.06 -21.09 2.71
N LYS A 3 8.55 -19.90 3.10
CA LYS A 3 9.39 -18.97 2.31
C LYS A 3 8.69 -17.97 1.39
N VAL A 4 7.74 -17.20 1.93
CA VAL A 4 7.54 -15.79 1.51
C VAL A 4 7.88 -14.84 2.68
N VAL A 5 8.51 -15.38 3.72
CA VAL A 5 8.91 -14.65 4.93
C VAL A 5 10.13 -13.80 4.62
N ASP A 6 9.85 -12.52 4.45
CA ASP A 6 10.78 -11.39 4.45
C ASP A 6 11.13 -10.72 3.11
N LEU A 7 10.12 -10.47 2.26
CA LEU A 7 10.30 -9.66 1.05
C LEU A 7 10.93 -8.28 1.33
N PHE A 8 10.69 -7.71 2.51
CA PHE A 8 11.07 -6.36 2.86
C PHE A 8 12.30 -6.27 3.80
N GLY A 9 12.93 -7.39 4.15
CA GLY A 9 14.10 -7.42 5.03
C GLY A 9 13.82 -7.02 6.50
N VAL A 10 12.57 -7.07 6.95
CA VAL A 10 12.11 -6.70 8.29
C VAL A 10 11.89 -7.88 9.24
N GLY A 11 11.84 -9.10 8.73
CA GLY A 11 11.50 -10.32 9.47
C GLY A 11 10.00 -10.43 9.80
N GLU A 12 9.53 -11.67 9.99
CA GLU A 12 8.09 -11.96 10.17
C GLU A 12 7.47 -11.18 11.34
N ALA A 13 8.19 -11.10 12.47
CA ALA A 13 7.74 -10.43 13.70
C ALA A 13 7.52 -8.91 13.54
N ASN A 14 8.09 -8.27 12.50
CA ASN A 14 7.98 -6.83 12.29
C ASN A 14 7.18 -6.46 11.03
N SER A 15 6.62 -7.44 10.33
CA SER A 15 5.90 -7.23 9.06
C SER A 15 4.66 -6.33 9.22
N GLN A 16 3.93 -6.46 10.33
CA GLN A 16 2.79 -5.58 10.65
C GLN A 16 3.18 -4.10 10.75
N LYS A 17 4.39 -3.81 11.23
CA LYS A 17 4.89 -2.44 11.41
C LYS A 17 5.05 -1.70 10.07
N LEU A 18 5.19 -2.41 8.96
CA LEU A 18 5.21 -1.82 7.61
C LEU A 18 3.87 -1.21 7.19
N LEU A 19 2.78 -1.62 7.84
CA LEU A 19 1.42 -1.15 7.54
C LEU A 19 1.02 0.03 8.45
N GLU A 20 1.78 0.29 9.50
CA GLU A 20 1.43 1.27 10.52
C GLU A 20 1.82 2.70 10.13
N GLY A 21 0.96 3.66 10.46
CA GLY A 21 1.35 5.07 10.62
C GLY A 21 1.48 5.90 9.35
N GLY A 22 1.28 5.32 8.17
CA GLY A 22 1.35 6.07 6.91
C GLY A 22 0.20 7.07 6.76
N LYS A 23 0.53 8.36 6.69
CA LYS A 23 -0.45 9.45 6.52
C LYS A 23 0.09 10.66 5.75
N ASP A 24 1.12 10.43 4.93
CA ASP A 24 1.79 11.49 4.19
C ASP A 24 1.95 11.07 2.72
N LEU A 25 0.93 11.37 1.91
CA LEU A 25 1.01 11.23 0.46
C LEU A 25 1.64 12.48 -0.13
N SER A 26 2.67 12.29 -0.95
CA SER A 26 3.24 13.39 -1.74
C SER A 26 2.48 13.51 -3.05
N GLU A 27 1.85 14.66 -3.29
CA GLU A 27 1.21 14.98 -4.57
C GLU A 27 2.27 15.29 -5.62
N ILE A 28 2.27 14.54 -6.72
CA ILE A 28 3.19 14.74 -7.85
C ILE A 28 2.57 15.68 -8.88
N GLN A 29 1.28 15.50 -9.11
CA GLN A 29 0.42 16.36 -9.92
C GLN A 29 -1.02 16.20 -9.44
N GLN A 30 -1.93 17.07 -9.90
CA GLN A 30 -3.34 17.01 -9.52
C GLN A 30 -3.91 15.59 -9.69
N GLY A 31 -4.32 14.98 -8.57
CA GLY A 31 -4.94 13.66 -8.54
C GLY A 31 -3.96 12.47 -8.67
N LEU A 32 -2.64 12.70 -8.63
CA LEU A 32 -1.61 11.66 -8.62
C LEU A 32 -0.68 11.85 -7.43
N PHE A 33 -0.59 10.80 -6.63
CA PHE A 33 0.16 10.80 -5.39
C PHE A 33 1.14 9.63 -5.37
N ILE A 34 2.26 9.81 -4.65
CA ILE A 34 3.17 8.74 -4.29
C ILE A 34 3.14 8.54 -2.77
N GLY A 35 3.17 7.28 -2.35
CA GLY A 35 3.14 6.88 -0.95
C GLY A 35 3.81 5.53 -0.74
N SER A 36 3.99 5.15 0.51
CA SER A 36 4.52 3.84 0.87
C SER A 36 3.39 2.81 1.03
N VAL A 37 3.79 1.59 1.35
CA VAL A 37 2.87 0.51 1.72
C VAL A 37 1.98 0.91 2.91
N ALA A 38 2.52 1.68 3.87
CA ALA A 38 1.77 2.10 5.05
C ALA A 38 0.59 3.02 4.69
N GLU A 39 0.81 4.03 3.84
CA GLU A 39 -0.28 4.91 3.35
C GLU A 39 -1.30 4.12 2.54
N ALA A 40 -0.83 3.23 1.67
CA ALA A 40 -1.70 2.38 0.85
C ALA A 40 -2.56 1.40 1.69
N ASN A 41 -2.16 1.12 2.93
CA ASN A 41 -2.90 0.31 3.89
C ASN A 41 -3.80 1.15 4.83
N ASN A 42 -3.79 2.48 4.74
CA ASN A 42 -4.60 3.34 5.60
C ASN A 42 -5.90 3.78 4.88
N LYS A 43 -6.95 2.93 4.94
CA LYS A 43 -8.23 3.15 4.25
C LYS A 43 -8.84 4.52 4.49
N ASP A 44 -8.94 4.93 5.75
CA ASP A 44 -9.60 6.19 6.12
C ASP A 44 -8.84 7.39 5.58
N PHE A 45 -7.51 7.32 5.63
CA PHE A 45 -6.66 8.36 5.05
C PHE A 45 -6.82 8.45 3.53
N LEU A 46 -6.76 7.32 2.81
CA LEU A 46 -6.98 7.28 1.35
C LEU A 46 -8.34 7.87 0.97
N LYS A 47 -9.41 7.54 1.72
CA LYS A 47 -10.74 8.12 1.49
C LYS A 47 -10.77 9.62 1.75
N SER A 48 -10.15 10.08 2.84
CA SER A 48 -10.07 11.51 3.16
C SER A 48 -9.28 12.31 2.12
N SER A 49 -8.33 11.66 1.45
CA SER A 49 -7.55 12.21 0.33
C SER A 49 -8.24 12.04 -1.04
N ASN A 50 -9.49 11.59 -1.08
CA ASN A 50 -10.26 11.33 -2.31
C ASN A 50 -9.57 10.38 -3.30
N ILE A 51 -8.77 9.45 -2.80
CA ILE A 51 -8.16 8.41 -3.63
C ILE A 51 -9.23 7.42 -4.06
N THR A 52 -9.22 7.05 -5.34
CA THR A 52 -10.16 6.10 -5.94
C THR A 52 -9.48 4.88 -6.58
N HIS A 53 -8.20 5.03 -6.93
CA HIS A 53 -7.39 4.02 -7.60
C HIS A 53 -6.05 3.86 -6.90
N VAL A 54 -5.58 2.63 -6.73
CA VAL A 54 -4.26 2.32 -6.16
C VAL A 54 -3.48 1.47 -7.15
N LEU A 55 -2.37 2.03 -7.64
CA LEU A 55 -1.39 1.32 -8.45
C LEU A 55 -0.25 0.84 -7.54
N THR A 56 -0.05 -0.47 -7.44
CA THR A 56 1.00 -1.04 -6.59
C THR A 56 2.02 -1.83 -7.42
N VAL A 57 3.29 -1.58 -7.14
CA VAL A 57 4.43 -2.39 -7.60
C VAL A 57 4.93 -3.36 -6.51
N ALA A 58 4.34 -3.30 -5.31
CA ALA A 58 4.64 -4.21 -4.22
C ALA A 58 3.89 -5.54 -4.44
N VAL A 59 4.41 -6.36 -5.34
CA VAL A 59 3.78 -7.59 -5.86
C VAL A 59 3.38 -8.62 -4.80
N ALA A 60 4.03 -8.67 -3.63
CA ALA A 60 3.66 -9.63 -2.59
C ALA A 60 2.55 -9.17 -1.66
N LEU A 61 1.98 -7.97 -1.88
CA LEU A 61 0.89 -7.47 -1.06
C LEU A 61 -0.41 -7.49 -1.85
N ALA A 62 -1.34 -8.33 -1.41
CA ALA A 62 -2.69 -8.33 -1.91
C ALA A 62 -3.36 -6.98 -1.60
N PRO A 63 -4.21 -6.45 -2.50
CA PRO A 63 -5.03 -5.27 -2.24
C PRO A 63 -5.81 -5.39 -0.91
N PRO A 64 -5.61 -4.46 0.05
CA PRO A 64 -6.24 -4.58 1.36
C PRO A 64 -7.73 -4.22 1.36
N TYR A 65 -8.19 -3.37 0.43
CA TYR A 65 -9.57 -2.85 0.40
C TYR A 65 -10.16 -2.85 -1.03
N PRO A 66 -10.26 -4.02 -1.69
CA PRO A 66 -10.65 -4.11 -3.11
C PRO A 66 -12.09 -3.64 -3.39
N ASP A 67 -12.96 -3.60 -2.38
CA ASP A 67 -14.33 -3.10 -2.52
C ASP A 67 -14.42 -1.56 -2.48
N ASP A 68 -13.38 -0.88 -2.00
CA ASP A 68 -13.34 0.57 -1.83
C ASP A 68 -12.50 1.29 -2.89
N PHE A 69 -11.49 0.63 -3.46
CA PHE A 69 -10.59 1.22 -4.45
C PHE A 69 -10.37 0.28 -5.63
N VAL A 70 -10.12 0.85 -6.80
CA VAL A 70 -9.71 0.09 -7.98
C VAL A 70 -8.21 -0.15 -7.93
N TYR A 71 -7.80 -1.42 -7.91
CA TYR A 71 -6.39 -1.79 -7.84
C TYR A 71 -5.84 -2.20 -9.20
N LYS A 72 -4.59 -1.81 -9.44
CA LYS A 72 -3.74 -2.41 -10.47
C LYS A 72 -2.43 -2.84 -9.83
N VAL A 73 -2.14 -4.13 -9.87
CA VAL A 73 -0.82 -4.67 -9.50
C VAL A 73 0.02 -4.72 -10.77
N ILE A 74 1.23 -4.18 -10.71
CA ILE A 74 2.23 -4.28 -11.78
C ILE A 74 3.27 -5.30 -11.34
N GLU A 75 3.32 -6.40 -12.09
CA GLU A 75 4.34 -7.44 -11.95
C GLU A 75 5.47 -7.18 -12.95
N GLY A 76 6.71 -7.49 -12.54
CA GLY A 76 7.92 -7.33 -13.34
C GLY A 76 8.38 -8.64 -13.98
#